data_AF-A0A661XZL3-F1
#
_entry.id   AF-A0A661XZL3-F1
#
_cell.length_a   1.000
_cell.length_b   1.000
_cell.length_c   1.000
_cell.angle_alpha   90.00
_cell.angle_beta   90.00
_cell.angle_gamma   90.00
#
_symmetry.space_group_name_H-M   'P 1'
#
loop_
_entity.id
_entity.type
_entity.pdbx_description
1 polymer ?
#
loop_
_entity_poly.entity_id
_entity_poly.type
_entity_poly.pdbx_seq_one_letter_code
_entity_poly.pdbx_strand_id
1 'polypeptide(L)'
;MAGGGSIDPLKYQINKQTPKRKHGNELMTVKLRYKEPTGTTSQLLSAVINDGDTPLMKSSDNFRWTAAVAEFGMLLRDSEFKGQSSYLQVVSLAQSAIGDDENGYRNEFLRMVQSGGLIAKK
;
A
#
# COMPACT_ATOMS: atom_id res chain seq x y z
N MET A 1 34.41 19.35 1.27
CA MET A 1 33.22 20.21 1.49
C MET A 1 32.26 20.02 0.32
N ALA A 2 30.96 19.93 0.64
CA ALA A 2 29.71 20.01 -0.16
C ALA A 2 29.79 20.06 -1.71
N GLY A 3 28.86 19.48 -2.49
CA GLY A 3 27.52 18.97 -2.22
C GLY A 3 26.73 18.87 -3.54
N GLY A 4 25.64 18.08 -3.54
CA GLY A 4 24.60 18.08 -4.57
C GLY A 4 24.75 17.03 -5.68
N GLY A 5 23.99 15.93 -5.58
CA GLY A 5 23.75 15.04 -6.72
C GLY A 5 22.79 15.72 -7.70
N SER A 6 23.35 16.38 -8.72
CA SER A 6 22.57 17.00 -9.79
C SER A 6 22.13 15.94 -10.80
N ILE A 7 20.83 15.77 -10.98
CA ILE A 7 20.31 15.23 -12.23
C ILE A 7 20.62 16.31 -13.27
N ASP A 8 21.50 15.99 -14.23
CA ASP A 8 22.01 16.98 -15.18
C ASP A 8 20.85 17.65 -15.93
N PRO A 9 20.74 18.99 -15.91
CA PRO A 9 19.76 19.70 -16.72
C PRO A 9 20.04 19.40 -18.20
N LEU A 10 19.00 19.00 -18.93
CA LEU A 10 19.11 18.61 -20.33
C LEU A 10 19.50 19.83 -21.19
N LYS A 11 20.81 20.06 -21.32
CA LYS A 11 21.43 21.30 -21.83
C LYS A 11 21.02 21.71 -23.25
N TYR A 12 20.60 20.76 -24.08
CA TYR A 12 20.16 21.01 -25.45
C TYR A 12 18.65 20.83 -25.65
N GLN A 13 17.92 20.49 -24.59
CA GLN A 13 16.50 20.18 -24.70
C GLN A 13 15.66 21.44 -24.45
N ILE A 14 15.16 22.03 -25.54
CA ILE A 14 14.02 22.93 -25.45
C ILE A 14 12.81 22.05 -25.14
N ASN A 15 12.27 22.15 -23.91
CA ASN A 15 11.07 21.43 -23.48
C ASN A 15 9.84 21.96 -24.22
N LYS A 16 9.69 21.58 -25.49
CA LYS A 16 8.38 21.54 -26.15
C LYS A 16 7.60 20.44 -25.45
N GLN A 17 6.44 20.79 -24.91
CA GLN A 17 5.50 19.84 -24.31
C GLN A 17 5.41 18.61 -25.21
N THR A 18 5.91 17.47 -24.72
CA THR A 18 5.75 16.21 -25.42
C THR A 18 4.26 15.94 -25.56
N PRO A 19 3.77 15.57 -26.77
CA PRO A 19 2.38 15.17 -26.92
C PRO A 19 2.08 14.10 -25.87
N LYS A 20 0.92 14.19 -25.20
CA LYS A 20 0.47 13.22 -24.17
C LYS A 20 0.82 11.81 -24.64
N ARG A 21 1.93 11.27 -24.14
CA ARG A 21 2.29 9.89 -24.45
C ARG A 21 1.21 9.07 -23.78
N LYS A 22 0.52 8.23 -24.56
CA LYS A 22 -0.39 7.23 -24.01
C LYS A 22 0.48 6.22 -23.25
N HIS A 23 0.81 6.54 -22.01
CA HIS A 23 1.41 5.63 -21.04
C HIS A 23 0.36 4.59 -20.71
N GLY A 24 0.14 3.63 -21.62
CA GLY A 24 -1.05 2.79 -21.73
C GLY A 24 -1.73 2.49 -20.40
N ASN A 25 -1.23 1.49 -19.69
CA ASN A 25 -1.71 1.06 -18.39
C ASN A 25 -0.63 1.21 -17.31
N GLU A 26 0.22 2.24 -17.42
CA GLU A 26 1.36 2.47 -16.53
C GLU A 26 1.01 3.55 -15.51
N LEU A 27 1.09 3.24 -14.21
CA LEU A 27 0.89 4.22 -13.12
C LEU A 27 2.14 5.08 -12.92
N MET A 28 3.28 4.43 -12.72
CA MET A 28 4.54 5.13 -12.45
C MET A 28 5.76 4.25 -12.72
N THR A 29 6.93 4.88 -12.85
CA THR A 29 8.22 4.18 -12.87
C THR A 29 9.04 4.55 -11.65
N VAL A 30 9.43 3.58 -10.85
CA VAL A 30 10.29 3.74 -9.68
C VAL A 30 11.73 3.45 -10.06
N LYS A 31 12.62 4.41 -9.80
CA LYS A 31 14.08 4.28 -10.01
C LYS A 31 14.78 4.42 -8.67
N LEU A 32 15.36 3.33 -8.16
CA LEU A 32 16.12 3.30 -6.91
C LEU A 32 17.59 3.04 -7.22
N ARG A 33 18.48 3.87 -6.69
CA ARG A 33 19.92 3.59 -6.73
C ARG A 33 20.39 3.09 -5.38
N TYR A 34 21.10 1.97 -5.36
CA TYR A 34 21.68 1.40 -4.14
C TYR A 34 23.15 1.07 -4.34
N LYS A 35 23.86 0.79 -3.24
CA LYS A 35 25.21 0.25 -3.22
C LYS A 35 25.20 -0.99 -2.34
N GLU A 36 26.04 -1.97 -2.66
CA GLU A 36 26.29 -3.09 -1.76
C GLU A 36 26.98 -2.61 -0.47
N PRO A 37 26.83 -3.29 0.68
CA PRO A 37 27.41 -2.86 1.96
C PRO A 37 28.92 -2.59 1.90
N THR A 38 29.66 -3.36 1.09
CA THR A 38 31.10 -3.21 0.87
C THR A 38 31.43 -2.65 -0.52
N GLY A 39 30.42 -2.36 -1.34
CA GLY A 39 30.58 -1.92 -2.72
C GLY A 39 30.69 -0.40 -2.85
N THR A 40 31.67 0.07 -3.62
CA THR A 40 31.85 1.50 -3.91
C THR A 40 30.98 1.97 -5.09
N THR A 41 30.56 1.04 -5.95
CA THR A 41 29.77 1.31 -7.17
C THR A 41 28.28 1.29 -6.89
N SER A 42 27.57 2.32 -7.39
CA SER A 42 26.10 2.40 -7.30
C SER A 42 25.42 1.67 -8.45
N GLN A 43 24.46 0.82 -8.11
CA GLN A 43 23.58 0.10 -9.02
C GLN A 43 22.22 0.81 -9.13
N LEU A 44 21.56 0.69 -10.28
CA LEU A 44 20.23 1.24 -10.54
C LEU A 44 19.21 0.11 -10.68
N LEU A 45 18.20 0.11 -9.81
CA LEU A 45 16.98 -0.67 -9.93
C LEU A 45 15.90 0.21 -10.57
N SER A 46 15.26 -0.29 -11.63
CA SER A 46 14.17 0.41 -12.31
C SER A 46 12.99 -0.54 -12.45
N ALA A 47 11.83 -0.14 -11.93
CA ALA A 47 10.59 -0.91 -11.99
C ALA A 47 9.45 -0.04 -12.52
N VAL A 48 8.71 -0.55 -13.51
CA VAL A 48 7.47 0.07 -14.01
C VAL A 48 6.31 -0.56 -13.25
N ILE A 49 5.47 0.27 -12.65
CA ILE A 49 4.25 -0.12 -11.95
C ILE A 49 3.09 0.12 -12.90
N ASN A 50 2.39 -0.97 -13.22
CA ASN A 50 1.20 -0.93 -14.06
C ASN A 50 -0.07 -0.79 -13.22
N ASP A 51 -1.11 -0.20 -13.80
CA ASP A 51 -2.43 -0.11 -13.20
C ASP A 51 -3.14 -1.45 -13.35
N GLY A 52 -2.92 -2.35 -12.39
CA GLY A 52 -3.56 -3.66 -12.41
C GLY A 52 -4.89 -3.63 -11.66
N ASP A 53 -5.99 -4.01 -12.33
CA ASP A 53 -7.28 -4.29 -11.70
C ASP A 53 -7.21 -5.61 -10.89
N THR A 54 -6.40 -5.63 -9.83
CA THR A 54 -6.28 -6.78 -8.95
C THR A 54 -7.46 -6.77 -7.98
N PRO A 55 -8.34 -7.79 -8.02
CA PRO A 55 -9.44 -7.86 -7.06
C PRO A 55 -8.91 -7.88 -5.63
N LEU A 56 -9.61 -7.26 -4.69
CA LEU A 56 -9.19 -7.19 -3.27
C LEU A 56 -8.83 -8.57 -2.71
N MET A 57 -9.60 -9.61 -3.05
CA MET A 57 -9.36 -10.98 -2.60
C MET A 57 -8.07 -11.62 -3.15
N LYS A 58 -7.49 -11.06 -4.22
CA LYS A 58 -6.21 -11.48 -4.79
C LYS A 58 -5.04 -10.57 -4.39
N SER A 59 -5.28 -9.53 -3.59
CA SER A 59 -4.21 -8.68 -3.05
C SER A 59 -3.35 -9.46 -2.03
N SER A 60 -2.32 -8.84 -1.48
CA SER A 60 -1.53 -9.48 -0.43
C SER A 60 -2.33 -9.61 0.88
N ASP A 61 -1.98 -10.60 1.69
CA ASP A 61 -2.57 -10.76 3.02
C ASP A 61 -2.39 -9.49 3.85
N ASN A 62 -1.20 -8.87 3.79
CA ASN A 62 -0.94 -7.60 4.47
C ASN A 62 -1.84 -6.47 4.01
N PHE A 63 -2.18 -6.40 2.72
CA PHE A 63 -3.08 -5.38 2.20
C PHE A 63 -4.50 -5.58 2.73
N ARG A 64 -5.04 -6.80 2.62
CA ARG A 64 -6.37 -7.12 3.17
C ARG A 64 -6.43 -6.91 4.69
N TRP A 65 -5.37 -7.32 5.40
CA TRP A 65 -5.26 -7.16 6.84
C TRP A 65 -5.30 -5.68 7.26
N THR A 66 -4.43 -4.85 6.68
CA THR A 66 -4.38 -3.41 6.98
C THR A 66 -5.69 -2.70 6.61
N ALA A 67 -6.33 -3.10 5.50
CA ALA A 67 -7.66 -2.60 5.14
C ALA A 67 -8.71 -2.93 6.21
N ALA A 68 -8.72 -4.16 6.75
CA ALA A 68 -9.64 -4.53 7.84
C ALA A 68 -9.40 -3.71 9.12
N VAL A 69 -8.13 -3.48 9.49
CA VAL A 69 -7.77 -2.64 10.65
C VAL A 69 -8.23 -1.19 10.45
N ALA A 70 -8.02 -0.62 9.26
CA ALA A 70 -8.48 0.73 8.94
C ALA A 70 -10.01 0.83 8.96
N GLU A 71 -10.70 -0.15 8.39
CA GLU A 71 -12.15 -0.24 8.40
C GLU A 71 -12.71 -0.31 9.83
N PHE A 72 -12.11 -1.12 10.70
CA PHE A 72 -12.46 -1.17 12.11
C PHE A 72 -12.30 0.18 12.81
N GLY A 73 -11.19 0.87 12.57
CA GLY A 73 -10.96 2.22 13.09
C GLY A 73 -12.01 3.23 12.62
N MET A 74 -12.45 3.13 11.36
CA MET A 74 -13.54 3.96 10.84
C MET A 74 -14.87 3.69 11.53
N LEU A 75 -15.18 2.43 11.85
CA LEU A 75 -16.38 2.05 12.59
C LEU A 75 -16.36 2.57 14.03
N LEU A 76 -15.24 2.41 14.73
CA LEU A 76 -15.11 2.84 16.13
C LEU A 76 -15.29 4.34 16.32
N ARG A 77 -14.80 5.14 15.36
CA ARG A 77 -14.87 6.61 15.44
C ARG A 77 -16.13 7.21 14.80
N ASP A 78 -17.06 6.36 14.35
CA ASP A 78 -18.23 6.78 13.58
C ASP A 78 -17.87 7.70 12.38
N SER A 79 -16.87 7.27 11.59
CA SER A 79 -16.30 8.09 10.52
C SER A 79 -17.32 8.42 9.43
N GLU A 80 -17.38 9.68 8.97
CA GLU A 80 -18.19 10.07 7.79
C GLU A 80 -17.78 9.30 6.52
N PHE A 81 -16.51 8.88 6.43
CA PHE A 81 -15.96 8.09 5.33
C PHE A 81 -16.15 6.58 5.46
N LYS A 82 -16.87 6.08 6.49
CA LYS A 82 -17.04 4.64 6.70
C LYS A 82 -17.92 3.97 5.63
N GLY A 83 -18.67 4.73 4.83
CA GLY A 83 -19.49 4.19 3.74
C GLY A 83 -20.40 3.05 4.19
N GLN A 84 -20.28 1.90 3.53
CA GLN A 84 -21.04 0.66 3.81
C GLN A 84 -20.33 -0.29 4.78
N SER A 85 -19.27 0.17 5.46
CA SER A 85 -18.49 -0.67 6.36
C SER A 85 -19.32 -1.27 7.47
N SER A 86 -18.98 -2.50 7.86
CA SER A 86 -19.66 -3.21 8.94
C SER A 86 -18.68 -4.10 9.71
N TYR A 87 -18.99 -4.36 10.98
CA TYR A 87 -18.17 -5.28 11.79
C TYR A 87 -18.07 -6.67 11.16
N LEU A 88 -19.11 -7.14 10.46
CA LEU A 88 -19.09 -8.42 9.74
C LEU A 88 -18.10 -8.40 8.57
N GLN A 89 -18.05 -7.29 7.83
CA GLN A 89 -17.10 -7.10 6.73
C GLN A 89 -15.67 -7.08 7.24
N VAL A 90 -15.40 -6.36 8.34
CA VAL A 90 -14.08 -6.35 9.00
C VAL A 90 -13.64 -7.75 9.37
N VAL A 91 -14.51 -8.53 10.02
CA VAL A 91 -14.19 -9.92 10.43
C VAL A 91 -13.90 -10.79 9.21
N SER A 92 -14.73 -10.73 8.17
CA SER A 92 -14.54 -11.49 6.93
C SER A 92 -13.19 -11.16 6.27
N LEU A 93 -12.87 -9.87 6.16
CA LEU A 93 -11.65 -9.40 5.53
C LEU A 93 -10.41 -9.78 6.35
N ALA A 94 -10.44 -9.57 7.67
CA ALA A 94 -9.37 -9.95 8.59
C ALA A 94 -9.14 -11.48 8.59
N GLN A 95 -10.19 -12.29 8.62
CA GLN A 95 -10.11 -13.75 8.58
C GLN A 95 -9.46 -14.25 7.28
N SER A 96 -9.76 -13.60 6.16
CA SER A 96 -9.16 -13.91 4.86
C SER A 96 -7.66 -13.58 4.77
N ALA A 97 -7.11 -12.92 5.79
CA ALA A 97 -5.81 -12.25 5.75
C ALA A 97 -4.94 -12.53 6.98
N ILE A 98 -5.22 -13.60 7.73
CA ILE A 98 -4.42 -13.97 8.91
C ILE A 98 -2.99 -14.28 8.50
N GLY A 99 -2.78 -15.17 7.52
CA GLY A 99 -1.44 -15.57 7.07
C GLY A 99 -0.62 -16.19 8.21
N ASP A 100 0.70 -15.99 8.17
CA ASP A 100 1.61 -16.41 9.24
C ASP A 100 1.47 -15.47 10.45
N ASP A 101 1.03 -16.02 11.58
CA ASP A 101 0.75 -15.29 12.82
C ASP A 101 1.49 -15.93 14.01
N GLU A 102 2.83 -15.99 13.93
CA GLU A 102 3.68 -16.66 14.92
C GLU A 102 3.43 -16.20 16.36
N ASN A 103 3.09 -14.92 16.54
CA ASN A 103 2.85 -14.31 17.85
C ASN A 103 1.37 -14.19 18.21
N GLY A 104 0.45 -14.62 17.34
CA GLY A 104 -1.00 -14.62 17.61
C GLY A 104 -1.69 -13.25 17.55
N TYR A 105 -1.01 -12.17 17.18
CA TYR A 105 -1.56 -10.81 17.21
C TYR A 105 -2.75 -10.62 16.27
N ARG A 106 -2.72 -11.27 15.11
CA ARG A 106 -3.82 -11.16 14.14
C ARG A 106 -5.05 -11.90 14.65
N ASN A 107 -4.86 -13.07 15.24
CA ASN A 107 -5.96 -13.80 15.88
C ASN A 107 -6.55 -13.02 17.05
N GLU A 108 -5.73 -12.36 17.88
CA GLU A 108 -6.22 -11.54 18.99
C GLU A 108 -6.99 -10.31 18.51
N PHE A 109 -6.53 -9.63 17.45
CA PHE A 109 -7.33 -8.57 16.82
C PHE A 109 -8.69 -9.08 16.36
N LEU A 110 -8.75 -10.25 15.72
CA LEU A 110 -10.00 -10.81 15.23
C LEU A 110 -10.99 -11.09 16.37
N ARG A 111 -10.51 -11.64 17.50
CA ARG A 111 -11.31 -11.82 18.73
C ARG A 111 -11.82 -10.49 19.29
N MET A 112 -10.98 -9.47 19.28
CA MET A 112 -11.34 -8.13 19.73
C MET A 112 -12.45 -7.52 18.85
N VAL A 113 -12.33 -7.61 17.53
CA VAL A 113 -13.37 -7.10 16.60
C VAL A 113 -14.69 -7.81 16.80
N GLN A 114 -14.67 -9.14 16.93
CA GLN A 114 -15.87 -9.94 17.18
C GLN A 114 -16.56 -9.51 18.49
N SER A 115 -15.78 -9.28 19.54
CA SER A 115 -16.28 -8.80 20.83
C SER A 115 -16.83 -7.37 20.74
N GLY A 116 -16.13 -6.46 20.05
CA GLY A 116 -16.57 -5.08 19.84
C GLY A 116 -17.86 -4.98 19.01
N GLY A 117 -18.01 -5.83 17.99
CA GLY A 117 -19.23 -5.89 17.18
C GLY A 117 -20.46 -6.39 17.96
N LEU A 118 -20.27 -7.19 19.01
CA LEU A 118 -21.35 -7.58 19.93
C LEU A 118 -21.81 -6.41 20.80
N ILE A 119 -20.87 -5.56 21.24
CA ILE A 119 -21.18 -4.39 22.07
C ILE A 119 -21.90 -3.31 21.25
N ALA A 120 -21.51 -3.10 20.00
CA ALA A 120 -22.12 -2.10 19.11
C ALA A 120 -23.56 -2.42 18.67
N LYS A 121 -24.05 -3.65 18.90
CA LYS A 121 -25.42 -4.08 18.56
C LYS A 121 -26.47 -3.77 19.63
N LYS A 122 -26.09 -3.16 20.76
CA LYS A 122 -26.95 -2.85 21.89
C LYS A 122 -27.27 -1.36 21.96
#